data_AF-A0A151EHX2-F1
#
_entry.id   AF-A0A151EHX2-F1
#
_cell.length_a   1.000
_cell.length_b   1.000
_cell.length_c   1.000
_cell.angle_alpha   90.00
_cell.angle_beta   90.00
_cell.angle_gamma   90.00
#
_symmetry.space_group_name_H-M   'P 1'
#
loop_
_entity.id
_entity.type
_entity.pdbx_description
1 polymer ?
#
loop_
_entity_poly.entity_id
_entity_poly.type
_entity_poly.pdbx_seq_one_letter_code
_entity_poly.pdbx_strand_id
1 'polypeptide(L)'
;MLLKKVGLIHKPRKEDIKADSIFDNNKIKSIHLHIPVLDEDDFPEYRKDIINIISEKALHPIIEIKQKKEFKQRTTEVYKFIKKNNWQLFMQYFYVLDGVQHTFYKNPKKIAEFYLMFDEFIKKVSEIVNDETLLLIVSDHGLKKGVHTPYGFYSVNKKLGLKNPKLIDFRKIIEDKLVRT
;
A
#
# COMPACT_ATOMS: atom_id res chain seq x y z
N MET A 1 -3.86 -6.03 -26.03
CA MET A 1 -4.43 -4.71 -26.38
C MET A 1 -5.77 -4.78 -27.14
N LEU A 2 -6.18 -5.95 -27.68
CA LEU A 2 -7.46 -6.14 -28.40
C LEU A 2 -8.68 -6.23 -27.46
N LEU A 3 -8.58 -6.99 -26.36
CA LEU A 3 -9.65 -7.18 -25.37
C LEU A 3 -10.14 -5.86 -24.72
N LYS A 4 -9.22 -4.89 -24.52
CA LYS A 4 -9.55 -3.56 -23.98
C LYS A 4 -10.40 -2.73 -24.94
N LYS A 5 -10.19 -2.90 -26.26
CA LYS A 5 -10.90 -2.15 -27.31
C LYS A 5 -12.31 -2.68 -27.58
N VAL A 6 -12.60 -3.93 -27.23
CA VAL A 6 -13.92 -4.57 -27.41
C VAL A 6 -14.73 -4.68 -26.10
N GLY A 7 -14.32 -3.97 -25.03
CA GLY A 7 -15.06 -3.92 -23.78
C GLY A 7 -15.03 -5.20 -22.93
N LEU A 8 -14.19 -6.18 -23.27
CA LEU A 8 -14.08 -7.46 -22.57
C LEU A 8 -13.07 -7.45 -21.40
N ILE A 9 -12.71 -6.26 -20.90
CA ILE A 9 -11.86 -6.14 -19.70
C ILE A 9 -12.74 -5.77 -18.52
N HIS A 10 -12.96 -6.75 -17.67
CA HIS A 10 -13.54 -6.59 -16.36
C HIS A 10 -12.47 -6.10 -15.38
N LYS A 11 -12.61 -4.86 -14.85
CA LYS A 11 -11.77 -4.43 -13.72
C LYS A 11 -12.28 -5.21 -12.50
N PRO A 12 -11.42 -5.89 -11.73
CA PRO A 12 -11.84 -6.53 -10.50
C PRO A 12 -12.53 -5.52 -9.57
N ARG A 13 -13.64 -5.94 -8.98
CA ARG A 13 -14.46 -5.22 -7.99
C ARG A 13 -14.69 -6.10 -6.77
N LYS A 14 -15.23 -5.50 -5.70
CA LYS A 14 -15.56 -6.21 -4.47
C LYS A 14 -16.42 -7.46 -4.72
N GLU A 15 -17.37 -7.42 -5.67
CA GLU A 15 -18.25 -8.55 -5.98
C GLU A 15 -17.52 -9.75 -6.59
N ASP A 16 -16.30 -9.58 -7.10
CA ASP A 16 -15.50 -10.66 -7.66
C ASP A 16 -14.69 -11.43 -6.60
N ILE A 17 -14.60 -10.89 -5.38
CA ILE A 17 -13.87 -11.50 -4.29
C ILE A 17 -14.71 -12.67 -3.73
N LYS A 18 -14.20 -13.89 -3.88
CA LYS A 18 -14.91 -15.13 -3.46
C LYS A 18 -14.72 -15.50 -1.98
N ALA A 19 -14.07 -14.65 -1.21
CA ALA A 19 -13.74 -14.90 0.18
C ALA A 19 -13.91 -13.62 1.00
N ASP A 20 -14.30 -13.77 2.26
CA ASP A 20 -14.45 -12.61 3.15
C ASP A 20 -13.10 -11.90 3.33
N SER A 21 -13.13 -10.58 3.20
CA SER A 21 -12.02 -9.73 3.59
C SER A 21 -12.00 -9.55 5.12
N ILE A 22 -10.85 -9.15 5.65
CA ILE A 22 -10.73 -8.77 7.07
C ILE A 22 -11.62 -7.58 7.46
N PHE A 23 -12.14 -6.84 6.47
CA PHE A 23 -13.00 -5.67 6.66
C PHE A 23 -14.49 -6.02 6.64
N ASP A 24 -14.87 -7.24 6.26
CA ASP A 24 -16.28 -7.65 6.22
C ASP A 24 -16.83 -8.04 7.61
N ASN A 25 -15.97 -8.04 8.65
CA ASN A 25 -16.39 -8.27 10.03
C ASN A 25 -17.09 -7.03 10.62
N ASN A 26 -18.42 -7.05 10.64
CA ASN A 26 -19.25 -5.96 11.16
C ASN A 26 -19.16 -5.73 12.68
N LYS A 27 -18.48 -6.60 13.42
CA LYS A 27 -18.29 -6.46 14.88
C LYS A 27 -17.12 -5.55 15.24
N ILE A 28 -16.25 -5.23 14.28
CA ILE A 28 -15.11 -4.35 14.49
C ILE A 28 -15.31 -3.03 13.77
N LYS A 29 -14.79 -1.95 14.35
CA LYS A 29 -14.70 -0.66 13.66
C LYS A 29 -13.45 -0.66 12.79
N SER A 30 -13.59 -1.02 11.52
CA SER A 30 -12.50 -0.96 10.55
C SER A 30 -12.55 0.30 9.69
N ILE A 31 -11.38 0.86 9.40
CA ILE A 31 -11.16 1.90 8.40
C ILE A 31 -10.15 1.35 7.40
N HIS A 32 -10.47 1.43 6.12
CA HIS A 32 -9.57 1.07 5.04
C HIS A 32 -9.52 2.19 4.01
N LEU A 33 -8.35 2.38 3.41
CA LEU A 33 -8.09 3.44 2.45
C LEU A 33 -7.29 2.88 1.28
N HIS A 34 -7.84 3.09 0.07
CA HIS A 34 -7.24 2.73 -1.22
C HIS A 34 -6.86 1.26 -1.37
N ILE A 35 -7.55 0.34 -0.69
CA ILE A 35 -7.28 -1.08 -0.79
C ILE A 35 -7.68 -1.58 -2.19
N PRO A 36 -6.75 -2.20 -2.94
CA PRO A 36 -7.04 -2.78 -4.25
C PRO A 36 -8.33 -3.59 -4.25
N VAL A 37 -9.15 -3.39 -5.28
CA VAL A 37 -10.44 -4.08 -5.50
C VAL A 37 -11.57 -3.67 -4.54
N LEU A 38 -11.26 -3.29 -3.29
CA LEU A 38 -12.26 -2.89 -2.30
C LEU A 38 -12.66 -1.42 -2.42
N ASP A 39 -11.69 -0.54 -2.62
CA ASP A 39 -11.91 0.91 -2.71
C ASP A 39 -11.93 1.37 -4.18
N GLU A 40 -12.85 2.27 -4.53
CA GLU A 40 -13.00 2.76 -5.90
C GLU A 40 -11.75 3.50 -6.41
N ASP A 41 -11.04 4.17 -5.50
CA ASP A 41 -9.83 4.95 -5.73
C ASP A 41 -8.54 4.20 -5.30
N ASP A 42 -8.57 2.88 -5.40
CA ASP A 42 -7.48 1.96 -5.04
C ASP A 42 -6.11 2.36 -5.63
N PHE A 43 -6.07 2.63 -6.93
CA PHE A 43 -4.87 2.99 -7.65
C PHE A 43 -4.89 4.43 -8.15
N PRO A 44 -3.72 5.10 -8.16
CA PRO A 44 -3.61 6.42 -8.76
C PRO A 44 -3.83 6.36 -10.27
N GLU A 45 -4.40 7.42 -10.84
CA GLU A 45 -4.69 7.51 -12.28
C GLU A 45 -3.44 7.26 -13.15
N TYR A 46 -2.29 7.79 -12.72
CA TYR A 46 -1.03 7.68 -13.45
C TYR A 46 -0.51 6.25 -13.56
N ARG A 47 -1.03 5.30 -12.77
CA ARG A 47 -0.65 3.88 -12.86
C ARG A 47 -0.81 3.34 -14.27
N LYS A 48 -1.84 3.79 -15.00
CA LYS A 48 -2.14 3.36 -16.38
C LYS A 48 -1.01 3.72 -17.35
N ASP A 49 -0.25 4.76 -17.04
CA ASP A 49 0.77 5.32 -17.92
C ASP A 49 2.17 4.82 -17.57
N ILE A 50 2.36 4.10 -16.46
CA ILE A 50 3.69 3.66 -15.99
C ILE A 50 4.45 2.90 -17.08
N ILE A 51 3.79 2.03 -17.84
CA ILE A 51 4.44 1.27 -18.92
C ILE A 51 5.02 2.20 -19.99
N ASN A 52 4.27 3.24 -20.38
CA ASN A 52 4.73 4.21 -21.37
C ASN A 52 5.86 5.08 -20.78
N ILE A 53 5.71 5.47 -19.51
CA ILE A 53 6.67 6.33 -18.80
C ILE A 53 8.02 5.64 -18.56
N ILE A 54 8.04 4.32 -18.29
CA ILE A 54 9.28 3.53 -18.18
C ILE A 54 10.11 3.65 -19.46
N SER A 55 9.45 3.77 -20.61
CA SER A 55 10.10 3.84 -21.92
C SER A 55 10.54 5.28 -22.27
N GLU A 56 9.86 6.29 -21.73
CA GLU A 56 10.05 7.70 -22.07
C GLU A 56 10.61 8.52 -20.91
N LYS A 57 11.95 8.62 -20.84
CA LYS A 57 12.65 9.37 -19.78
C LYS A 57 12.22 10.84 -19.65
N ALA A 58 11.78 11.46 -20.73
CA ALA A 58 11.31 12.86 -20.73
C ALA A 58 10.09 13.06 -19.80
N LEU A 59 9.31 12.00 -19.53
CA LEU A 59 8.14 12.03 -18.65
C LEU A 59 8.50 11.87 -17.16
N HIS A 60 9.75 11.55 -16.82
CA HIS A 60 10.20 11.31 -15.45
C HIS A 60 9.89 12.46 -14.46
N PRO A 61 10.10 13.75 -14.81
CA PRO A 61 9.73 14.85 -13.90
C PRO A 61 8.22 14.93 -13.64
N ILE A 62 7.40 14.65 -14.66
CA ILE A 62 5.94 14.72 -14.56
C ILE A 62 5.43 13.62 -13.62
N ILE A 63 5.92 12.39 -13.80
CA ILE A 63 5.52 11.27 -12.95
C ILE A 63 6.03 11.43 -11.51
N GLU A 64 7.20 12.02 -11.30
CA GLU A 64 7.70 12.35 -9.96
C GLU A 64 6.73 13.29 -9.22
N ILE A 65 6.26 14.34 -9.90
CA ILE A 65 5.28 15.28 -9.35
C ILE A 65 3.99 14.55 -9.00
N LYS A 66 3.50 13.65 -9.87
CA LYS A 66 2.28 12.86 -9.61
C LYS A 66 2.45 11.91 -8.41
N GLN A 67 3.60 11.23 -8.30
CA GLN A 67 3.93 10.34 -7.19
C GLN A 67 4.05 11.10 -5.86
N LYS A 68 4.71 12.26 -5.86
CA LYS A 68 4.79 13.13 -4.67
C LYS A 68 3.42 13.68 -4.27
N LYS A 69 2.56 14.02 -5.24
CA LYS A 69 1.18 14.46 -4.98
C LYS A 69 0.36 13.35 -4.34
N GLU A 70 0.41 12.13 -4.86
CA GLU A 70 -0.27 10.98 -4.25
C GLU A 70 0.24 10.71 -2.84
N PHE A 71 1.57 10.67 -2.65
CA PHE A 71 2.15 10.51 -1.32
C PHE A 71 1.60 11.54 -0.33
N LYS A 72 1.59 12.82 -0.70
CA LYS A 72 1.06 13.90 0.15
C LYS A 72 -0.44 13.71 0.44
N GLN A 73 -1.23 13.35 -0.55
CA GLN A 73 -2.67 13.11 -0.38
C GLN A 73 -2.92 11.94 0.59
N ARG A 74 -2.37 10.76 0.29
CA ARG A 74 -2.61 9.54 1.06
C ARG A 74 -2.09 9.64 2.50
N THR A 75 -0.92 10.25 2.70
CA THR A 75 -0.40 10.50 4.06
C THR A 75 -1.27 11.49 4.84
N THR A 76 -1.85 12.50 4.18
CA THR A 76 -2.81 13.43 4.81
C THR A 76 -4.07 12.70 5.29
N GLU A 77 -4.59 11.77 4.49
CA GLU A 77 -5.73 10.93 4.87
C GLU A 77 -5.39 10.03 6.06
N VAL A 78 -4.21 9.40 6.07
CA VAL A 78 -3.75 8.63 7.23
C VAL A 78 -3.73 9.49 8.49
N TYR A 79 -3.12 10.68 8.46
CA TYR A 79 -3.09 11.56 9.63
C TYR A 79 -4.48 12.00 10.10
N LYS A 80 -5.42 12.19 9.17
CA LYS A 80 -6.81 12.57 9.50
C LYS A 80 -7.53 11.45 10.23
N PHE A 81 -7.36 10.20 9.82
CA PHE A 81 -8.11 9.07 10.38
C PHE A 81 -7.43 8.43 11.59
N ILE A 82 -6.10 8.35 11.61
CA ILE A 82 -5.36 7.73 12.71
C ILE A 82 -5.63 8.45 14.04
N LYS A 83 -5.73 9.79 14.01
CA LYS A 83 -6.00 10.65 15.18
C LYS A 83 -7.41 10.50 15.76
N LYS A 84 -8.36 9.86 15.07
CA LYS A 84 -9.73 9.67 15.58
C LYS A 84 -9.80 8.63 16.70
N ASN A 85 -8.79 7.75 16.80
CA ASN A 85 -8.62 6.72 17.83
C ASN A 85 -9.87 5.89 18.19
N ASN A 86 -10.80 5.73 17.25
CA ASN A 86 -12.07 5.02 17.43
C ASN A 86 -12.21 3.78 16.52
N TRP A 87 -11.09 3.39 15.90
CA TRP A 87 -10.96 2.24 15.03
C TRP A 87 -10.27 1.10 15.79
N GLN A 88 -10.60 -0.14 15.44
CA GLN A 88 -9.90 -1.35 15.89
C GLN A 88 -8.95 -1.87 14.83
N LEU A 89 -9.28 -1.63 13.54
CA LEU A 89 -8.42 -1.93 12.40
C LEU A 89 -8.33 -0.69 11.50
N PHE A 90 -7.12 -0.22 11.22
CA PHE A 90 -6.86 0.82 10.23
C PHE A 90 -5.86 0.29 9.20
N MET A 91 -6.23 0.29 7.91
CA MET A 91 -5.33 -0.13 6.83
C MET A 91 -5.29 0.91 5.71
N GLN A 92 -4.09 1.21 5.24
CA GLN A 92 -3.84 2.08 4.10
C GLN A 92 -2.92 1.36 3.12
N TYR A 93 -3.31 1.32 1.85
CA TYR A 93 -2.45 0.83 0.77
C TYR A 93 -1.75 1.98 0.04
N PHE A 94 -0.45 1.83 -0.24
CA PHE A 94 0.33 2.80 -1.01
C PHE A 94 0.89 2.14 -2.28
N TYR A 95 0.55 2.68 -3.44
CA TYR A 95 1.15 2.27 -4.72
C TYR A 95 2.47 2.99 -5.02
N VAL A 96 2.67 4.18 -4.42
CA VAL A 96 3.77 5.11 -4.74
C VAL A 96 5.14 4.42 -4.89
N LEU A 97 5.55 3.57 -3.94
CA LEU A 97 6.89 2.96 -3.97
C LEU A 97 7.06 1.90 -5.06
N ASP A 98 5.99 1.21 -5.48
CA ASP A 98 6.03 0.34 -6.65
C ASP A 98 6.28 1.18 -7.91
N GLY A 99 5.45 2.22 -8.09
CA GLY A 99 5.59 3.13 -9.23
C GLY A 99 6.94 3.85 -9.29
N VAL A 100 7.49 4.26 -8.15
CA VAL A 100 8.82 4.89 -8.07
C VAL A 100 9.91 3.91 -8.52
N GLN A 101 9.85 2.66 -8.08
CA GLN A 101 10.87 1.67 -8.44
C GLN A 101 10.78 1.26 -9.91
N HIS A 102 9.59 1.21 -10.50
CA HIS A 102 9.43 1.03 -11.95
C HIS A 102 10.01 2.19 -12.75
N THR A 103 9.67 3.43 -12.40
CA THR A 103 10.12 4.63 -13.12
C THR A 103 11.62 4.87 -12.96
N PHE A 104 12.13 4.76 -11.74
CA PHE A 104 13.46 5.24 -11.37
C PHE A 104 14.46 4.11 -11.07
N TYR A 105 14.25 2.88 -11.56
CA TYR A 105 15.15 1.74 -11.29
C TYR A 105 16.65 1.98 -11.63
N LYS A 106 16.94 2.93 -12.53
CA LYS A 106 18.30 3.36 -12.89
C LYS A 106 18.82 4.56 -12.09
N ASN A 107 18.01 5.12 -11.20
CA ASN A 107 18.32 6.28 -10.37
C ASN A 107 18.12 5.94 -8.88
N PRO A 108 19.09 5.26 -8.24
CA PRO A 108 18.98 4.85 -6.84
C PRO A 108 18.83 6.02 -5.88
N LYS A 109 19.38 7.19 -6.20
CA LYS A 109 19.22 8.41 -5.38
C LYS A 109 17.75 8.84 -5.32
N LYS A 110 17.05 8.81 -6.46
CA LYS A 110 15.63 9.14 -6.51
C LYS A 110 14.77 8.12 -5.78
N ILE A 111 15.09 6.82 -5.91
CA ILE A 111 14.41 5.79 -5.13
C ILE A 111 14.61 6.04 -3.63
N ALA A 112 15.85 6.27 -3.19
CA ALA A 112 16.17 6.53 -1.80
C ALA A 112 15.43 7.76 -1.23
N GLU A 113 15.28 8.83 -2.02
CA GLU A 113 14.48 10.01 -1.65
C GLU A 113 13.05 9.62 -1.23
N PHE A 114 12.34 8.83 -2.03
CA PHE A 114 10.99 8.39 -1.68
C PHE A 114 10.97 7.44 -0.47
N TYR A 115 11.96 6.55 -0.35
CA TYR A 115 12.05 5.70 0.85
C TYR A 115 12.27 6.53 2.12
N LEU A 116 13.08 7.58 2.07
CA LEU A 116 13.27 8.50 3.21
C LEU A 116 11.99 9.28 3.53
N MET A 117 11.21 9.67 2.52
CA MET A 117 9.89 10.29 2.75
C MET A 117 8.94 9.33 3.48
N PHE A 118 8.91 8.05 3.10
CA PHE A 118 8.11 7.03 3.79
C PHE A 118 8.64 6.75 5.19
N ASP A 119 9.96 6.69 5.39
CA ASP A 119 10.58 6.50 6.70
C ASP A 119 10.18 7.62 7.67
N GLU A 120 10.30 8.88 7.25
CA GLU A 120 9.87 10.03 8.06
C GLU A 120 8.36 10.00 8.36
N PHE A 121 7.55 9.62 7.37
CA PHE A 121 6.10 9.47 7.55
C PHE A 121 5.76 8.38 8.58
N ILE A 122 6.38 7.21 8.46
CA ILE A 122 6.16 6.09 9.39
C ILE A 122 6.64 6.43 10.79
N LYS A 123 7.75 7.15 10.93
CA LYS A 123 8.20 7.68 12.22
C LYS A 123 7.12 8.53 12.87
N LYS A 124 6.54 9.49 12.15
CA LYS A 124 5.45 10.33 12.68
C LYS A 124 4.19 9.53 13.00
N VAL A 125 3.85 8.53 12.19
CA VAL A 125 2.75 7.59 12.51
C VAL A 125 3.03 6.84 13.81
N SER A 126 4.26 6.36 14.01
CA SER A 126 4.67 5.63 15.22
C SER A 126 4.59 6.49 16.49
N GLU A 127 4.80 7.81 16.37
CA GLU A 127 4.68 8.77 17.47
C GLU A 127 3.21 9.11 17.81
N ILE A 128 2.26 8.85 16.89
CA ILE A 128 0.83 9.12 17.10
C ILE A 128 0.11 7.90 17.68
N VAL A 129 0.47 6.69 17.27
CA VAL A 129 -0.14 5.46 17.78
C VAL A 129 0.36 5.15 19.18
N ASN A 130 -0.53 4.65 20.04
CA ASN A 130 -0.17 4.27 21.41
C ASN A 130 0.56 2.92 21.46
N ASP A 131 1.15 2.62 22.62
CA ASP A 131 1.87 1.35 22.86
C ASP A 131 0.97 0.11 22.81
N GLU A 132 -0.36 0.27 22.82
CA GLU A 132 -1.34 -0.82 22.68
C GLU A 132 -1.61 -1.16 21.21
N THR A 133 -1.32 -0.25 20.29
CA THR A 133 -1.51 -0.43 18.86
C THR A 133 -0.41 -1.29 18.23
N LEU A 134 -0.80 -2.27 17.41
CA LEU A 134 0.13 -2.97 16.53
C LEU A 134 0.30 -2.17 15.23
N LEU A 135 1.45 -1.53 15.05
CA LEU A 135 1.84 -0.93 13.77
C LEU A 135 2.54 -1.99 12.93
N LEU A 136 1.88 -2.39 11.83
CA LEU A 136 2.35 -3.41 10.91
C LEU A 136 2.48 -2.82 9.50
N ILE A 137 3.66 -2.95 8.92
CA ILE A 137 3.96 -2.57 7.54
C ILE A 137 4.23 -3.86 6.77
N VAL A 138 3.57 -4.06 5.65
CA VAL A 138 3.74 -5.25 4.80
C VAL A 138 3.81 -4.80 3.34
N SER A 139 4.69 -5.44 2.59
CA SER A 139 4.78 -5.38 1.14
C SER A 139 4.74 -6.81 0.61
N ASP A 140 3.91 -7.02 -0.40
CA ASP A 140 3.67 -8.30 -1.06
C ASP A 140 4.84 -8.73 -1.96
N HIS A 141 5.62 -7.77 -2.48
CA HIS A 141 6.76 -8.03 -3.35
C HIS A 141 7.81 -6.91 -3.32
N GLY A 142 9.02 -7.25 -3.77
CA GLY A 142 10.11 -6.31 -3.98
C GLY A 142 10.31 -6.02 -5.47
N LEU A 143 11.26 -5.15 -5.79
CA LEU A 143 11.67 -4.91 -7.17
C LEU A 143 13.19 -5.02 -7.33
N LYS A 144 13.61 -5.49 -8.51
CA LYS A 144 15.01 -5.52 -8.93
C LYS A 144 15.09 -5.07 -10.38
N LYS A 145 15.83 -3.98 -10.63
CA LYS A 145 15.96 -3.36 -11.95
C LYS A 145 14.61 -3.06 -12.63
N GLY A 146 13.61 -2.62 -11.84
CA GLY A 146 12.27 -2.29 -12.34
C GLY A 146 11.39 -3.51 -12.63
N VAL A 147 11.77 -4.71 -12.17
CA VAL A 147 10.98 -5.95 -12.33
C VAL A 147 10.63 -6.50 -10.96
N HIS A 148 9.40 -7.00 -10.80
CA HIS A 148 8.94 -7.58 -9.54
C HIS A 148 9.78 -8.81 -9.16
N THR A 149 10.01 -8.97 -7.85
CA THR A 149 10.66 -10.14 -7.26
C THR A 149 9.67 -10.84 -6.32
N PRO A 150 9.82 -12.15 -6.06
CA PRO A 150 8.91 -12.86 -5.16
C PRO A 150 9.13 -12.56 -3.66
N TYR A 151 10.04 -11.64 -3.33
CA TYR A 151 10.39 -11.32 -1.95
C TYR A 151 9.57 -10.15 -1.44
N GLY A 152 8.69 -10.39 -0.47
CA GLY A 152 8.01 -9.31 0.26
C GLY A 152 8.87 -8.69 1.35
N PHE A 153 8.31 -7.71 2.06
CA PHE A 153 8.92 -7.08 3.22
C PHE A 153 7.88 -6.94 4.33
N TYR A 154 8.31 -7.00 5.59
CA TYR A 154 7.47 -6.55 6.69
C TYR A 154 8.29 -5.86 7.78
N SER A 155 7.64 -4.96 8.51
CA SER A 155 8.16 -4.31 9.72
C SER A 155 7.05 -4.18 10.74
N VAL A 156 7.39 -4.24 12.03
CA VAL A 156 6.41 -4.24 13.11
C VAL A 156 6.99 -3.60 14.38
N ASN A 157 6.17 -2.84 15.11
CA ASN A 157 6.57 -2.22 16.39
C ASN A 157 6.57 -3.20 17.58
N LYS A 158 5.87 -4.33 17.47
CA LYS A 158 5.78 -5.37 18.50
C LYS A 158 6.25 -6.71 17.96
N LYS A 159 7.10 -7.40 18.73
CA LYS A 159 7.65 -8.71 18.33
C LYS A 159 6.54 -9.74 18.13
N LEU A 160 6.48 -10.33 16.93
CA LEU A 160 5.48 -11.34 16.56
C LEU A 160 6.03 -12.79 16.58
N GLY A 161 7.34 -12.97 16.71
CA GLY A 161 7.95 -14.32 16.77
C GLY A 161 7.88 -15.12 15.46
N LEU A 162 7.68 -14.44 14.33
CA LEU A 162 7.53 -15.07 13.02
C LEU A 162 8.85 -15.68 12.52
N LYS A 163 8.76 -16.79 11.80
CA LYS A 163 9.88 -17.42 11.07
C LYS A 163 9.43 -17.61 9.62
N ASN A 164 10.04 -16.87 8.69
CA ASN A 164 9.71 -16.90 7.26
C ASN A 164 8.19 -16.77 6.97
N PRO A 165 7.53 -15.71 7.46
CA PRO A 165 6.09 -15.55 7.26
C PRO A 165 5.75 -15.39 5.77
N LYS A 166 4.62 -15.96 5.38
CA LYS A 166 3.97 -15.71 4.09
C LYS A 166 3.00 -14.54 4.23
N LEU A 167 2.69 -13.90 3.10
CA LEU A 167 1.74 -12.78 3.07
C LEU A 167 0.39 -13.15 3.71
N ILE A 168 -0.09 -14.37 3.47
CA ILE A 168 -1.37 -14.84 4.01
C ILE A 168 -1.36 -15.01 5.54
N ASP A 169 -0.19 -15.19 6.16
CA ASP A 169 -0.08 -15.37 7.61
C ASP A 169 -0.47 -14.09 8.37
N PHE A 170 -0.29 -12.91 7.75
CA PHE A 170 -0.64 -11.64 8.36
C PHE A 170 -2.15 -11.46 8.58
N ARG A 171 -2.99 -12.09 7.76
CA ARG A 171 -4.45 -12.08 7.98
C ARG A 171 -4.77 -12.65 9.36
N LYS A 172 -4.27 -13.85 9.65
CA LYS A 172 -4.50 -14.53 10.93
C LYS A 172 -3.95 -13.73 12.09
N ILE A 173 -2.77 -13.13 11.94
CA ILE A 173 -2.16 -12.29 12.98
C ILE A 173 -3.04 -11.09 13.30
N ILE A 174 -3.60 -10.43 12.29
CA ILE A 174 -4.51 -9.29 12.47
C ILE A 174 -5.79 -9.75 13.18
N GLU A 175 -6.42 -10.82 12.72
CA GLU A 175 -7.65 -11.37 13.31
C GLU A 175 -7.44 -11.79 14.78
N ASP A 176 -6.35 -12.48 15.10
CA ASP A 176 -6.01 -12.91 16.46
C ASP A 176 -5.81 -11.71 17.42
N LYS A 177 -5.37 -10.56 16.91
CA LYS A 177 -5.21 -9.33 17.70
C LYS A 177 -6.54 -8.62 17.93
N LEU A 178 -7.44 -8.67 16.96
CA LEU A 178 -8.77 -8.04 17.06
C LEU A 178 -9.73 -8.80 17.98
N VAL A 179 -9.54 -10.11 18.18
CA VAL A 179 -10.37 -10.91 19.12
C VAL A 179 -9.96 -10.70 20.58
N ARG A 180 -8.74 -10.20 20.84
CA ARG A 180 -8.19 -10.02 22.19
C ARG A 180 -8.41 -8.62 22.77
N THR A 181 -9.06 -7.73 22.02
CA THR A 181 -9.48 -6.38 22.44
C THR A 181 -10.96 -6.37 22.75
#